data_AF-W9RC07-F1
#
_entry.id   AF-W9RC07-F1
#
_cell.length_a   1.000
_cell.length_b   1.000
_cell.length_c   1.000
_cell.angle_alpha   90.00
_cell.angle_beta   90.00
_cell.angle_gamma   90.00
#
_symmetry.space_group_name_H-M   'P 1'
#
loop_
_entity.id
_entity.type
_entity.pdbx_description
1 polymer ?
#
loop_
_entity_poly.entity_id
_entity_poly.type
_entity_poly.pdbx_seq_one_letter_code
_entity_poly.pdbx_strand_id
1 'polypeptide(L)' 'MSEKIRHFSHQHDLVLCRGGLEAPCGICNRLIRTDQNRYFGFECLYRIHEECAELKKKRTILVVGNPKFFN' A
#
# COMPACT_ATOMS: atom_id res chain seq x y z
N MET A 1 -15.27 -8.29 12.84
CA MET A 1 -14.06 -7.61 13.34
C MET A 1 -13.50 -6.81 12.18
N SER A 2 -13.36 -5.49 12.32
CA SER A 2 -12.79 -4.61 11.29
C SER A 2 -11.30 -4.44 11.57
N GLU A 3 -10.46 -4.92 10.65
CA GLU A 3 -9.00 -4.79 10.78
C GLU A 3 -8.59 -3.34 10.49
N LYS A 4 -7.86 -2.74 11.43
CA LYS A 4 -7.36 -1.37 11.35
C LYS A 4 -5.85 -1.37 11.34
N ILE A 5 -5.25 -0.58 10.46
CA ILE A 5 -3.79 -0.44 10.39
C ILE A 5 -3.37 1.01 10.58
N ARG A 6 -2.31 1.22 11.37
CA ARG A 6 -1.55 2.47 11.40
C ARG A 6 -0.43 2.39 10.38
N HIS A 7 -0.69 2.87 9.16
CA HIS A 7 0.30 2.86 8.10
C HIS A 7 1.32 4.01 8.29
N PHE A 8 2.63 3.73 8.17
CA PHE A 8 3.71 4.69 8.46
C PHE A 8 3.71 5.96 7.59
N SER A 9 3.05 5.96 6.43
CA SER A 9 2.97 7.15 5.56
C SER A 9 1.89 8.16 5.95
N HIS A 10 1.10 7.91 6.98
CA HIS A 10 0.05 8.85 7.43
C HIS A 10 -0.26 8.67 8.92
N GLN A 11 -0.88 9.69 9.53
CA GLN A 11 -1.04 9.77 10.98
C GLN A 11 -2.35 9.15 11.52
N HIS A 12 -3.20 8.62 10.64
CA HIS A 12 -4.54 8.11 10.98
C HIS A 12 -4.62 6.59 10.78
N ASP A 13 -5.70 5.98 11.28
CA ASP A 13 -5.97 4.57 11.06
C ASP A 13 -6.62 4.38 9.68
N LEU A 14 -6.12 3.44 8.88
CA LEU A 14 -6.89 2.91 7.76
C LEU A 14 -7.76 1.76 8.24
N VAL A 15 -9.00 1.74 7.78
CA VAL A 15 -9.95 0.65 8.04
C VAL A 15 -10.01 -0.25 6.81
N LEU A 16 -9.97 -1.57 7.01
CA LEU A 16 -10.22 -2.52 5.95
C LEU A 16 -11.68 -2.44 5.51
N CYS A 17 -11.90 -1.98 4.29
CA CYS A 17 -13.18 -1.99 3.61
C CYS A 17 -13.17 -3.06 2.51
N ARG A 18 -14.21 -3.89 2.49
CA ARG A 18 -14.43 -4.86 1.43
C ARG A 18 -15.18 -4.18 0.30
N GLY A 19 -14.54 -4.09 -0.87
CA GLY A 19 -15.08 -3.47 -2.06
C GLY A 19 -15.27 -1.95 -2.01
N GLY A 20 -15.88 -1.43 -3.08
CA GLY A 20 -16.27 -0.03 -3.26
C GLY A 20 -15.90 0.51 -4.64
N LEU A 21 -15.85 1.83 -4.84
CA LEU A 21 -15.55 2.42 -6.16
C LEU A 21 -14.10 2.21 -6.61
N GLU A 22 -13.90 2.05 -7.92
CA GLU A 22 -12.56 1.94 -8.50
C GLU A 22 -11.69 3.16 -8.16
N ALA A 23 -10.46 2.89 -7.75
CA ALA A 23 -9.65 3.85 -7.04
C ALA A 23 -8.16 3.58 -7.25
N PRO A 24 -7.32 4.56 -7.62
CA PRO A 24 -5.88 4.39 -7.59
C PRO A 24 -5.38 4.13 -6.17
N CYS A 25 -4.52 3.12 -6.03
CA CYS A 25 -3.78 2.82 -4.80
C CYS A 25 -2.63 3.82 -4.61
N GLY A 26 -2.55 4.43 -3.43
CA GLY A 26 -1.49 5.41 -3.12
C GLY A 26 -0.07 4.86 -2.99
N ILE A 27 0.10 3.53 -3.00
CA ILE A 27 1.42 2.88 -2.89
C ILE A 27 1.95 2.43 -4.25
N CYS A 28 1.16 1.63 -4.97
CA CYS A 28 1.59 1.02 -6.22
C CYS A 28 1.07 1.77 -7.47
N ASN A 29 0.25 2.81 -7.28
CA ASN A 29 -0.42 3.57 -8.34
C ASN A 29 -1.29 2.75 -9.30
N ARG A 30 -1.58 1.48 -8.97
CA ARG A 30 -2.50 0.63 -9.72
C ARG A 30 -3.93 0.82 -9.22
N LEU A 31 -4.89 0.59 -10.11
CA LEU A 31 -6.31 0.60 -9.76
C LEU A 31 -6.65 -0.53 -8.78
N ILE A 32 -7.34 -0.15 -7.72
CA ILE A 32 -8.08 -1.03 -6.82
C ILE A 32 -9.44 -1.23 -7.46
N ARG A 33 -9.73 -2.48 -7.85
CA ARG A 33 -11.01 -2.84 -8.46
C ARG A 33 -12.13 -2.86 -7.42
N THR A 34 -13.38 -2.85 -7.88
CA THR A 34 -14.54 -2.82 -7.00
C THR A 34 -14.74 -4.08 -6.18
N ASP A 35 -14.22 -5.21 -6.66
CA ASP A 35 -14.22 -6.52 -6.00
C ASP A 35 -13.05 -6.71 -5.02
N GLN A 36 -12.08 -5.80 -5.02
CA GLN A 36 -10.89 -5.91 -4.18
C GLN A 36 -11.07 -5.27 -2.81
N ASN A 37 -10.53 -5.93 -1.79
CA ASN A 37 -10.39 -5.37 -0.45
C ASN A 37 -9.36 -4.24 -0.45
N ARG A 38 -9.61 -3.23 0.37
CA ARG A 38 -8.75 -2.06 0.48
C ARG A 38 -8.77 -1.47 1.87
N TYR A 39 -7.65 -0.89 2.22
CA TYR A 39 -7.54 -0.04 3.39
C TYR A 39 -7.93 1.38 3.00
N PHE A 40 -8.88 1.97 3.71
CA PHE A 40 -9.39 3.31 3.47
C PHE A 40 -9.27 4.18 4.73
N GLY A 41 -8.67 5.37 4.57
CA GLY A 41 -8.58 6.39 5.59
C GLY A 41 -9.68 7.42 5.39
N PHE A 42 -10.69 7.41 6.26
CA PHE A 42 -11.83 8.34 6.16
C PHE A 42 -11.43 9.82 6.28
N GLU A 43 -10.33 10.12 6.97
CA GLU A 43 -9.88 11.48 7.21
C GLU A 43 -9.08 12.09 6.05
N CYS A 44 -8.41 11.27 5.26
CA CYS A 44 -7.50 11.72 4.19
C CYS A 44 -7.86 11.19 2.80
N LEU A 45 -8.95 10.42 2.70
CA LEU A 45 -9.37 9.71 1.48
C LEU A 45 -8.28 8.80 0.89
N TYR A 46 -7.27 8.46 1.70
CA TYR A 46 -6.16 7.63 1.28
C TYR A 46 -6.61 6.19 1.19
N ARG A 47 -6.25 5.52 0.09
CA ARG A 47 -6.69 4.17 -0.22
C ARG A 47 -5.56 3.34 -0.79
N ILE A 48 -5.42 2.13 -0.27
CA ILE A 48 -4.38 1.20 -0.68
C ILE A 48 -4.94 -0.21 -0.73
N HIS A 49 -4.38 -1.06 -1.60
CA HIS A 49 -4.70 -2.50 -1.58
C HIS A 49 -4.37 -3.11 -0.22
N GLU A 50 -5.09 -4.16 0.16
CA GLU A 50 -4.78 -4.99 1.33
C GLU A 50 -3.32 -5.48 1.29
N GLU A 51 -2.87 -5.99 0.14
CA GLU A 51 -1.49 -6.43 -0.06
C GLU A 51 -0.47 -5.27 0.05
N CYS A 52 -0.84 -4.07 -0.38
CA CYS A 52 0.02 -2.89 -0.30
C CYS A 52 0.16 -2.38 1.14
N ALA A 53 -0.81 -2.67 2.01
CA ALA A 53 -0.70 -2.40 3.44
C ALA A 53 0.24 -3.38 4.15
N GLU A 54 0.24 -4.65 3.73
CA GLU A 54 1.14 -5.68 4.26
C GLU A 54 2.58 -5.56 3.76
N LEU A 55 2.80 -4.78 2.70
CA LEU A 55 4.12 -4.30 2.26
C LEU A 55 4.75 -3.34 3.29
N LYS A 56 4.90 -3.79 4.54
CA LYS A 56 5.80 -3.23 5.53
C LYS A 56 7.18 -3.21 4.93
N LYS A 57 7.66 -2.02 4.55
CA LYS A 57 9.06 -1.67 4.30
C LYS A 57 9.94 -2.89 4.04
N LYS A 58 9.76 -3.57 2.91
CA LYS A 58 10.94 -4.09 2.26
C LYS A 58 11.69 -2.82 1.86
N ARG A 59 12.55 -2.32 2.75
CA ARG A 59 13.86 -1.88 2.31
C ARG A 59 14.40 -3.08 1.54
N THR A 60 13.98 -3.20 0.29
CA THR A 60 14.87 -3.72 -0.73
C THR A 60 16.00 -2.72 -0.63
N ILE A 61 17.00 -3.07 0.18
CA ILE A 61 18.39 -2.96 -0.22
C ILE A 61 18.35 -3.21 -1.72
N LEU A 62 18.27 -2.13 -2.48
CA LEU A 62 18.78 -2.14 -3.82
C LEU A 62 20.25 -2.49 -3.56
N VAL A 63 20.56 -3.78 -3.56
CA VAL A 63 21.80 -4.21 -4.17
C VAL A 63 21.65 -3.72 -5.60
N VAL A 64 21.93 -2.43 -5.80
CA VAL A 64 22.38 -1.93 -7.08
C VAL A 64 23.60 -2.80 -7.30
N GLY A 65 23.39 -3.88 -8.04
CA GLY A 65 24.47 -4.67 -8.59
C GLY A 65 25.29 -3.64 -9.33
N ASN A 66 26.41 -3.25 -8.74
CA ASN A 66 27.54 -2.76 -9.49
C ASN A 66 27.94 -3.96 -10.35
N PRO A 67 27.76 -3.94 -11.68
CA PRO A 67 28.70 -4.66 -12.50
C PRO A 67 30.04 -3.95 -12.30
N LYS A 68 30.81 -4.40 -11.29
CA LYS A 68 32.25 -4.23 -11.32
C LYS A 68 32.72 -4.97 -12.55
N PHE A 69 32.88 -4.26 -13.66
CA PHE A 69 33.75 -4.70 -14.73
C PHE A 69 35.16 -4.69 -14.14
N PHE A 70 35.64 -5.89 -13.83
CA PHE A 70 37.05 -6.13 -13.55
C PHE A 70 37.83 -5.93 -14.85
N ASN A 71 38.84 -5.07 -14.74
CA ASN A 71 40.13 -5.09 -15.44
C ASN A 71 40.16 -5.48 -16.91
#